data_AF-A0A969S8U8-F1
#
_entry.id   AF-A0A969S8U8-F1
#
_cell.length_a   1.000
_cell.length_b   1.000
_cell.length_c   1.000
_cell.angle_alpha   90.00
_cell.angle_beta   90.00
_cell.angle_gamma   90.00
#
_symmetry.space_group_name_H-M   'P 1'
#
loop_
_entity.id
_entity.type
_entity.pdbx_description
1 polymer ?
#
loop_
_entity_poly.entity_id
_entity_poly.type
_entity_poly.pdbx_seq_one_letter_code
_entity_poly.pdbx_strand_id
1 'polypeptide(L)' 'MTPEQEAAIQSHVHSIAEILYKATPAQQLETLEGIEATIRKHLLEQVGPELTLFYPKPHWHNERTETATKKLCGKLPY' A
#
# COMPACT_ATOMS: atom_id res chain seq x y z
N MET A 1 -9.51 3.40 21.33
CA MET A 1 -8.35 2.54 21.60
C MET A 1 -8.27 2.34 23.09
N THR A 2 -7.85 1.17 23.56
CA THR A 2 -7.54 0.98 24.98
C THR A 2 -6.10 1.45 25.26
N PRO A 3 -5.74 1.76 26.52
CA PRO A 3 -4.36 2.14 26.87
C PRO A 3 -3.33 1.09 26.44
N GLU A 4 -3.68 -0.19 26.49
CA GLU A 4 -2.82 -1.30 26.06
C GLU A 4 -2.61 -1.28 24.54
N GLN A 5 -3.65 -0.96 23.76
CA GLN A 5 -3.55 -0.82 22.31
C GLN A 5 -2.69 0.39 21.92
N GLU A 6 -2.80 1.51 22.64
CA GLU A 6 -1.97 2.70 22.42
C GLU A 6 -0.49 2.41 22.70
N ALA A 7 -0.18 1.74 23.82
CA ALA A 7 1.18 1.35 24.17
C ALA A 7 1.79 0.38 23.13
N ALA A 8 1.01 -0.59 22.66
CA ALA A 8 1.45 -1.51 21.61
C ALA A 8 1.76 -0.76 20.31
N ILE A 9 0.87 0.15 19.88
CA ILE A 9 1.09 0.96 18.69
C ILE A 9 2.33 1.84 18.82
N GLN A 10 2.54 2.50 19.96
CA GLN A 10 3.75 3.29 20.19
C GLN A 10 5.02 2.44 20.09
N SER A 11 5.03 1.25 20.68
CA SER A 11 6.16 0.33 20.60
C SER A 11 6.47 -0.09 19.17
N HIS A 12 5.44 -0.45 18.40
CA HIS A 12 5.60 -0.82 16.99
C HIS A 12 6.08 0.35 16.14
N VAL A 13 5.47 1.54 16.30
CA VAL A 13 5.87 2.75 15.56
C VAL A 13 7.31 3.13 15.86
N HIS A 14 7.74 3.06 17.13
CA HIS A 14 9.13 3.34 17.50
C HIS A 14 10.11 2.35 16.87
N SER A 15 9.77 1.06 16.91
CA SER A 15 10.60 0.00 16.32
C SER A 15 10.74 0.19 14.80
N ILE A 16 9.64 0.54 14.12
CA ILE A 16 9.65 0.86 12.69
C ILE A 16 10.55 2.07 12.44
N ALA A 17 10.35 3.17 13.19
CA ALA A 17 11.14 4.40 13.02
C ALA A 17 12.65 4.15 13.16
N GLU A 18 13.09 3.34 14.13
CA GLU A 18 14.51 2.97 14.26
C GLU A 18 15.06 2.24 13.04
N ILE A 19 14.30 1.27 12.51
CA ILE A 19 14.72 0.49 11.34
C ILE A 19 14.86 1.41 10.12
N LEU A 20 13.87 2.28 9.90
CA LEU A 20 13.86 3.21 8.77
C LEU A 20 14.97 4.25 8.85
N TYR A 21 15.25 4.75 10.07
CA TYR A 21 16.36 5.66 10.31
C TYR A 21 17.70 5.00 10.00
N LYS A 22 17.94 3.78 10.50
CA LYS A 22 19.18 3.01 10.24
C LYS A 22 19.37 2.64 8.77
N ALA A 23 18.28 2.45 8.03
CA ALA A 23 18.30 2.18 6.59
C ALA A 23 18.52 3.43 5.74
N THR A 24 18.49 4.64 6.34
CA THR A 24 18.60 5.91 5.60
C THR A 24 20.07 6.36 5.52
N PRO A 25 20.61 6.67 4.32
CA PRO A 25 21.95 7.23 4.17
C PRO A 25 22.07 8.58 4.88
N ALA A 26 23.20 8.82 5.55
CA ALA A 26 23.45 10.04 6.31
C ALA A 26 23.29 11.32 5.46
N GLN A 27 23.66 11.28 4.18
CA GLN A 27 23.55 12.40 3.25
C GLN A 27 22.10 12.88 3.07
N GLN A 28 21.12 11.98 3.19
CA GLN A 28 19.70 12.33 3.07
C GLN A 28 19.16 13.00 4.35
N LEU A 29 19.93 12.98 5.44
CA LEU A 29 19.56 13.58 6.72
C LEU A 29 20.21 14.95 6.95
N GLU A 30 20.98 15.45 5.98
CA GLU A 30 21.73 16.71 6.10
C GLU A 30 20.85 17.95 5.85
N THR A 31 19.79 17.82 5.05
CA THR A 31 18.90 18.92 4.68
C THR A 31 17.45 18.58 5.01
N LEU A 32 16.65 19.61 5.31
CA LEU A 32 15.22 19.42 5.56
C LEU A 32 14.50 18.80 4.36
N GLU A 33 14.90 19.18 3.14
CA GLU A 33 14.38 18.60 1.89
C GLU A 33 14.71 17.10 1.79
N GLY A 34 15.96 16.71 2.08
CA GLY A 34 16.37 15.31 2.08
C GLY A 34 15.61 14.49 3.13
N ILE A 35 15.47 15.03 4.34
CA ILE A 35 14.75 14.38 5.44
C ILE A 35 13.29 14.15 5.03
N GLU A 36 12.62 15.19 4.53
CA GLU A 36 11.22 15.15 4.13
C GLU A 36 10.99 14.16 2.97
N ALA A 37 11.85 14.22 1.94
CA ALA A 37 11.80 13.29 0.81
C ALA A 37 11.94 11.83 1.26
N THR A 38 12.85 11.58 2.21
CA THR A 38 13.10 10.25 2.75
C THR A 38 11.93 9.75 3.59
N ILE A 39 11.39 10.58 4.47
CA ILE A 39 10.21 10.24 5.28
C ILE A 39 9.03 9.91 4.36
N ARG A 40 8.76 10.75 3.36
CA ARG A 40 7.68 10.51 2.39
C ARG A 40 7.88 9.17 1.68
N LYS A 41 9.10 8.89 1.23
CA LYS A 41 9.43 7.64 0.54
C LYS A 41 9.14 6.43 1.42
N HIS A 42 9.66 6.40 2.64
CA HIS A 42 9.43 5.29 3.58
C HIS A 42 7.94 5.11 3.91
N LEU A 43 7.22 6.22 4.09
CA LEU A 43 5.78 6.17 4.33
C LEU A 43 5.02 5.55 3.15
N LEU A 44 5.37 5.92 1.91
CA LEU A 44 4.70 5.40 0.71
C LEU A 44 5.06 3.95 0.40
N GLU A 45 6.34 3.56 0.57
CA GLU A 45 6.84 2.26 0.14
C GLU A 45 6.67 1.16 1.20
N GLN A 46 6.73 1.49 2.49
CA GLN A 46 6.75 0.48 3.56
C GLN A 46 5.50 0.51 4.44
N VAL A 47 4.98 1.70 4.78
CA VAL A 47 3.81 1.83 5.66
C VAL A 47 2.51 1.84 4.86
N GLY A 48 2.48 2.56 3.75
CA GLY A 48 1.31 2.73 2.87
C GLY A 48 0.68 1.40 2.44
N PRO A 49 1.45 0.39 1.99
CA PRO A 49 0.90 -0.91 1.61
C PRO A 49 0.16 -1.63 2.73
N GLU A 50 0.64 -1.54 3.98
CA GLU A 50 -0.02 -2.16 5.14
C GLU A 50 -1.36 -1.47 5.47
N LEU A 51 -1.45 -0.17 5.19
CA LEU A 51 -2.69 0.60 5.34
C LEU A 51 -3.71 0.32 4.22
N THR A 52 -3.34 -0.42 3.17
CA THR A 52 -4.29 -0.78 2.10
C THR A 52 -5.45 -1.64 2.59
N LEU A 53 -5.30 -2.32 3.73
CA LEU A 53 -6.37 -3.08 4.40
C LEU A 53 -7.60 -2.23 4.74
N PHE A 54 -7.45 -0.91 4.90
CA PHE A 54 -8.55 0.02 5.14
C PHE A 54 -9.35 0.37 3.88
N TYR A 55 -8.79 0.10 2.69
CA TYR A 55 -9.49 0.35 1.44
C TYR A 55 -10.30 -0.89 1.05
N PRO A 56 -11.60 -0.74 0.73
CA PRO A 56 -12.37 -1.86 0.19
C PRO A 56 -11.70 -2.34 -1.09
N LYS A 57 -11.58 -3.66 -1.26
CA LYS A 57 -11.10 -4.24 -2.53
C LYS A 57 -11.86 -3.56 -3.65
N PRO A 58 -11.18 -3.00 -4.65
CA PRO A 58 -11.88 -2.30 -5.69
C PRO A 58 -12.72 -3.35 -6.43
N HIS A 59 -14.01 -3.07 -6.58
CA HIS A 59 -15.03 -3.95 -7.16
C HIS A 59 -14.88 -4.07 -8.69
N TRP A 60 -13.64 -4.13 -9.20
CA TRP A 60 -13.36 -4.24 -10.63
C TRP A 60 -13.48 -5.69 -11.11
N HIS A 61 -14.65 -6.33 -10.94
CA HIS A 61 -15.31 -7.18 -11.95
C HIS A 61 -16.60 -7.83 -11.45
N ASN A 62 -17.73 -7.53 -12.10
CA ASN A 62 -18.73 -8.52 -12.54
C ASN A 62 -19.85 -7.88 -13.38
N GLU A 63 -19.54 -7.42 -14.61
CA GLU A 63 -20.58 -7.32 -15.66
C GLU A 63 -20.02 -7.23 -17.09
N ARG A 64 -18.96 -7.99 -17.41
CA ARG A 64 -18.52 -8.16 -18.80
C ARG A 64 -17.99 -9.54 -19.17
N THR A 65 -18.42 -10.57 -18.45
CA THR A 65 -18.21 -11.98 -18.84
C THR A 65 -19.53 -12.66 -19.17
N GLU A 66 -20.33 -12.10 -20.09
CA GLU A 66 -21.43 -12.88 -20.69
C GLU A 66 -21.84 -12.45 -22.11
N THR A 67 -20.94 -11.88 -22.92
CA THR A 67 -21.23 -11.64 -24.36
C THR A 67 -20.09 -11.99 -25.33
N ALA A 68 -19.09 -12.75 -24.91
CA ALA A 68 -18.05 -13.26 -25.82
C ALA A 68 -18.21 -14.77 -26.14
N THR A 69 -18.76 -15.58 -25.24
CA THR A 69 -18.94 -17.03 -25.48
C THR A 69 -20.27 -17.38 -26.17
N LYS A 70 -21.25 -16.46 -26.22
CA LYS A 70 -22.51 -16.66 -26.96
C LYS A 70 -22.48 -16.16 -28.42
N LYS A 71 -21.41 -15.47 -28.85
CA LYS A 71 -21.25 -15.00 -30.24
C LYS A 71 -20.29 -15.86 -31.09
N LEU A 72 -19.64 -16.89 -30.53
CA LEU A 72 -18.78 -17.80 -31.31
C LEU A 72 -19.48 -19.07 -31.81
N CYS A 73 -20.65 -19.44 -31.27
CA CYS A 73 -21.38 -20.67 -31.62
C CYS A 73 -22.59 -20.46 -32.55
N GLY A 74 -22.74 -19.28 -33.17
CA GLY A 74 -23.93 -18.98 -33.99
C GLY A 74 -23.59 -18.24 -35.27
N LYS A 75 -23.47 -19.03 -36.36
CA LYS A 75 -23.52 -18.66 -37.80
C LYS A 75 -22.18 -18.73 -38.55
N LEU A 76 -21.82 -19.94 -38.96
CA LEU A 76 -21.35 -20.18 -40.32
C LEU A 76 -22.26 -21.27 -40.94
N PRO A 77 -23.26 -20.92 -41.79
CA PRO A 77 -23.89 -21.90 -42.64
C PRO A 77 -22.91 -22.39 -43.72
N TYR A 78 -23.01 -23.68 -44.03
CA TYR A 78 -22.25 -24.41 -45.07
C TYR A 78 -22.32 -23.74 -46.45
#